data_AF-A0A5J5K7K0-F1
#
_entry.id   AF-A0A5J5K7K0-F1
#
_cell.length_a   1.000
_cell.length_b   1.000
_cell.length_c   1.000
_cell.angle_alpha   90.00
_cell.angle_beta   90.00
_cell.angle_gamma   90.00
#
_symmetry.space_group_name_H-M   'P 1'
#
loop_
_entity.id
_entity.type
_entity.pdbx_description
1 polymer ?
#
loop_
_entity_poly.entity_id
_entity_poly.type
_entity_poly.pdbx_seq_one_letter_code
_entity_poly.pdbx_strand_id
1 'polypeptide(L)'
;MLVMGEVHTGLLQNSGEISEPACRQVLGLMAGETVRVSRRPIVHALSPERLTGVDCVLPAASGSRIRGVGTVVSRCAVTGGRVAQGSSYVRVARSETDRRLSWSHYLARPGVVEVLGKARAADIAEGFAGDGAPRGHGCLDLTAITGRFLDLVQTSPLLNRRAPFRMPRTILRWVAETGEPSIGFTLHTEQERSLRLTHPGPFTPAVVDLCEDLAMHDWLLTSLLVVVERARVGATPAAEVAARLSPAVDHLLHLWMPAARVEERLTPFWESLERRPGFSRQWRSLVDRVRDQMMAGVFTRLWS
;
A
#
# COMPACT_ATOMS: atom_id res chain seq x y z
N MET A 1 16.59 14.41 -5.12
CA MET A 1 15.40 14.10 -5.96
C MET A 1 14.26 13.77 -5.03
N LEU A 2 13.02 14.14 -5.37
CA LEU A 2 11.83 13.80 -4.59
C LEU A 2 10.96 12.82 -5.38
N VAL A 3 10.52 11.76 -4.71
CA VAL A 3 9.48 10.85 -5.20
C VAL A 3 8.39 10.83 -4.16
N MET A 4 7.14 10.81 -4.61
CA MET A 4 6.00 10.72 -3.71
C MET A 4 4.97 9.76 -4.29
N GLY A 5 4.28 9.04 -3.42
CA GLY A 5 3.31 8.04 -3.84
C GLY A 5 2.34 7.66 -2.75
N GLU A 6 1.37 6.85 -3.12
CA GLU A 6 0.37 6.28 -2.24
C GLU A 6 0.20 4.79 -2.51
N VAL A 7 -0.10 4.03 -1.46
CA VAL A 7 -0.48 2.62 -1.54
C VAL A 7 -1.79 2.43 -0.79
N HIS A 8 -2.81 1.93 -1.48
CA HIS A 8 -4.08 1.53 -0.90
C HIS A 8 -4.07 0.02 -0.73
N THR A 9 -4.25 -0.48 0.49
CA THR A 9 -4.21 -1.92 0.79
C THR A 9 -5.54 -2.38 1.38
N GLY A 10 -6.03 -3.53 0.93
CA GLY A 10 -7.23 -4.15 1.52
C GLY A 10 -7.47 -5.57 1.03
N LEU A 11 -8.52 -6.20 1.56
CA LEU A 11 -8.98 -7.49 1.04
C LEU A 11 -9.50 -7.36 -0.39
N LEU A 12 -9.15 -8.33 -1.22
CA LEU A 12 -9.81 -8.59 -2.47
C LEU A 12 -11.29 -8.93 -2.19
N GLN A 13 -12.20 -8.40 -2.99
CA GLN A 13 -13.64 -8.63 -2.87
C GLN A 13 -14.03 -10.03 -3.38
N ASN A 14 -13.41 -11.07 -2.80
CA ASN A 14 -13.68 -12.47 -3.09
C ASN A 14 -13.70 -13.30 -1.80
N SER A 15 -14.59 -14.29 -1.72
CA SER A 15 -14.77 -15.07 -0.48
C SER A 15 -13.60 -16.01 -0.19
N GLY A 16 -12.97 -16.49 -1.26
CA GLY A 16 -11.82 -17.37 -1.21
C GLY A 16 -10.56 -16.69 -1.74
N GLU A 17 -9.46 -17.43 -1.66
CA GLU A 17 -8.27 -17.13 -2.46
C GLU A 17 -8.62 -17.33 -3.93
N ILE A 18 -8.22 -16.40 -4.78
CA ILE A 18 -8.28 -16.60 -6.23
C ILE A 18 -7.00 -17.26 -6.73
N SER A 19 -7.13 -18.12 -7.73
CA SER A 19 -5.99 -18.84 -8.32
C SER A 19 -5.05 -17.89 -9.09
N GLU A 20 -3.80 -18.31 -9.33
CA GLU A 20 -2.85 -17.53 -10.15
C GLU A 20 -3.43 -17.14 -11.54
N PRO A 21 -4.10 -18.03 -12.30
CA PRO A 21 -4.74 -17.64 -13.56
C PRO A 21 -5.80 -16.54 -13.37
N ALA A 22 -6.61 -16.62 -12.31
CA ALA A 22 -7.59 -15.59 -12.00
C ALA A 22 -6.92 -14.25 -11.63
N CYS A 23 -5.81 -14.28 -10.87
CA CYS A 23 -5.01 -13.08 -10.59
C CYS A 23 -4.53 -12.41 -11.89
N ARG A 24 -4.01 -13.19 -12.84
CA ARG A 24 -3.55 -12.67 -14.14
C ARG A 24 -4.68 -12.02 -14.93
N GLN A 25 -5.88 -12.60 -14.91
CA GLN A 25 -7.02 -12.05 -15.62
C GLN A 25 -7.53 -10.75 -14.97
N VAL A 26 -7.65 -10.73 -13.64
CA VAL A 26 -8.11 -9.53 -12.91
C VAL A 26 -7.10 -8.37 -13.03
N LEU A 27 -5.80 -8.68 -13.05
CA LEU A 27 -4.72 -7.69 -13.19
C LEU A 27 -4.34 -7.38 -14.64
N GLY A 28 -4.98 -8.02 -15.63
CA GLY A 28 -4.80 -7.79 -17.06
C GLY A 28 -5.42 -6.47 -17.52
N LEU A 29 -5.08 -5.36 -16.85
CA LEU A 29 -5.72 -4.05 -17.00
C LEU A 29 -5.29 -3.30 -18.27
N MET A 30 -4.28 -3.79 -18.98
CA MET A 30 -3.78 -3.22 -20.24
C MET A 30 -3.65 -4.32 -21.30
N ALA A 31 -4.25 -4.09 -22.47
CA ALA A 31 -4.19 -5.04 -23.57
C ALA A 31 -2.76 -5.15 -24.12
N GLY A 32 -2.31 -6.38 -24.38
CA GLY A 32 -0.98 -6.66 -24.94
C GLY A 32 0.16 -6.69 -23.91
N GLU A 33 -0.08 -6.27 -22.67
CA GLU A 33 0.92 -6.27 -21.61
C GLU A 33 0.78 -7.48 -20.68
N THR A 34 1.89 -7.93 -20.10
CA THR A 34 1.92 -9.13 -19.26
C THR A 34 1.88 -8.83 -17.76
N VAL A 35 1.00 -9.52 -17.04
CA VAL A 35 1.03 -9.55 -15.57
C VAL A 35 2.25 -10.33 -15.09
N ARG A 36 3.09 -9.68 -14.26
CA ARG A 36 4.24 -10.30 -13.60
C ARG A 36 3.76 -11.14 -12.44
N VAL A 37 4.32 -12.33 -12.24
CA VAL A 37 3.95 -13.22 -11.13
C VAL A 37 5.20 -13.83 -10.50
N SER A 38 5.31 -13.69 -9.18
CA SER A 38 6.21 -14.50 -8.35
C SER A 38 5.39 -15.54 -7.58
N ARG A 39 5.94 -16.75 -7.42
CA ARG A 39 5.29 -17.86 -6.67
C ARG A 39 5.88 -18.10 -5.29
N ARG A 40 6.98 -17.44 -4.96
CA ARG A 40 7.72 -17.62 -3.71
C ARG A 40 8.04 -16.27 -3.07
N PRO A 41 7.97 -16.19 -1.72
CA PRO A 41 7.50 -17.24 -0.80
C PRO A 41 5.99 -17.49 -0.88
N ILE A 42 5.23 -16.54 -1.42
CA ILE A 42 3.80 -16.62 -1.68
C ILE A 42 3.49 -16.09 -3.07
N VAL A 43 2.38 -16.54 -3.67
CA VAL A 43 1.92 -16.01 -4.96
C VAL A 43 1.73 -14.49 -4.84
N HIS A 44 2.39 -13.75 -5.71
CA HIS A 44 2.29 -12.31 -5.82
C HIS A 44 2.21 -11.96 -7.30
N ALA A 45 1.09 -11.39 -7.71
CA ALA A 45 0.85 -10.96 -9.08
C ALA A 45 0.81 -9.44 -9.14
N LEU A 46 1.42 -8.85 -10.17
CA LEU A 46 1.59 -7.42 -10.34
C LEU A 46 1.19 -7.01 -11.76
N SER A 47 0.29 -6.05 -11.87
CA SER A 47 -0.16 -5.51 -13.15
C SER A 47 0.99 -4.80 -13.87
N PRO A 48 0.88 -4.64 -15.20
CA PRO A 48 1.64 -3.63 -15.93
C PRO A 48 1.42 -2.23 -15.33
N GLU A 49 2.40 -1.36 -15.51
CA GLU A 49 2.32 0.04 -15.10
C GLU A 49 1.44 0.83 -16.08
N ARG A 50 0.56 1.68 -15.55
CA ARG A 50 -0.31 2.57 -16.33
C ARG A 50 0.06 4.02 -16.06
N LEU A 51 0.09 4.82 -17.11
CA LEU A 51 0.35 6.26 -17.02
C LEU A 51 -0.96 7.05 -16.99
N THR A 52 -1.05 8.01 -16.07
CA THR A 52 -2.13 9.01 -16.02
C THR A 52 -1.52 10.40 -16.17
N GLY A 53 -1.90 11.12 -17.23
CA GLY A 53 -1.46 12.51 -17.42
C GLY A 53 -2.09 13.44 -16.39
N VAL A 54 -1.31 14.35 -15.82
CA VAL A 54 -1.75 15.35 -14.84
C VAL A 54 -1.26 16.75 -15.20
N ASP A 55 -2.10 17.75 -14.93
CA ASP A 55 -1.79 19.18 -14.98
C ASP A 55 -2.56 19.83 -13.82
N CYS A 56 -1.91 19.99 -12.69
CA CYS A 56 -2.55 20.32 -11.42
C CYS A 56 -1.61 21.09 -10.50
N VAL A 57 -2.11 21.53 -9.35
CA VAL A 57 -1.29 22.08 -8.27
C VAL A 57 -0.68 20.93 -7.47
N LEU A 58 0.60 21.02 -7.12
CA LEU A 58 1.24 20.11 -6.19
C LEU A 58 0.99 20.56 -4.75
N PRO A 59 0.82 19.63 -3.81
CA PRO A 59 0.66 19.98 -2.41
C PRO A 59 1.94 20.65 -1.89
N ALA A 60 1.78 21.70 -1.09
CA ALA A 60 2.88 22.46 -0.50
C ALA A 60 2.51 22.85 0.93
N ALA A 61 3.41 22.62 1.90
CA ALA A 61 3.16 22.95 3.30
C ALA A 61 3.03 24.48 3.52
N SER A 62 3.77 25.26 2.74
CA SER A 62 3.67 26.73 2.72
C SER A 62 2.34 27.26 2.17
N GLY A 63 1.49 26.42 1.58
CA GLY A 63 0.29 26.84 0.86
C GLY A 63 0.56 27.42 -0.54
N SER A 64 1.81 27.38 -1.01
CA SER A 64 2.20 27.85 -2.34
C SER A 64 1.50 27.06 -3.45
N ARG A 65 0.96 27.75 -4.46
CA ARG A 65 0.33 27.11 -5.64
C ARG A 65 1.39 26.70 -6.66
N ILE A 66 2.02 25.56 -6.43
CA ILE A 66 3.07 25.02 -7.28
C ILE A 66 2.42 24.23 -8.43
N ARG A 67 2.53 24.69 -9.69
CA ARG A 67 1.96 23.95 -10.83
C ARG A 67 2.88 22.80 -11.24
N GLY A 68 2.33 21.60 -11.36
CA GLY A 68 3.00 20.41 -11.86
C GLY A 68 2.31 19.86 -13.10
N VAL A 69 3.09 19.48 -14.11
CA VAL A 69 2.58 18.83 -15.33
C VAL A 69 3.40 17.59 -15.64
N GLY A 70 2.75 16.48 -15.96
CA GLY A 70 3.46 15.24 -16.26
C GLY A 70 2.60 14.00 -16.22
N THR A 71 3.20 12.88 -15.80
CA THR A 71 2.51 11.59 -15.71
C THR A 71 2.70 10.94 -14.35
N VAL A 72 1.62 10.33 -13.84
CA VAL A 72 1.57 9.47 -12.66
C VAL A 72 1.66 8.02 -13.11
N VAL A 73 2.53 7.23 -12.48
CA VAL A 73 2.57 5.78 -12.66
C VAL A 73 1.63 5.14 -11.66
N SER A 74 0.79 4.22 -12.12
CA SER A 74 -0.08 3.41 -11.27
C SER A 74 0.07 1.93 -11.58
N ARG A 75 -0.02 1.08 -10.56
CA ARG A 75 -0.01 -0.38 -10.68
C ARG A 75 -0.84 -1.03 -9.58
N CYS A 76 -1.22 -2.28 -9.78
CA CYS A 76 -1.99 -3.06 -8.82
C CYS A 76 -1.31 -4.39 -8.56
N ALA A 77 -1.34 -4.83 -7.31
CA ALA A 77 -0.83 -6.11 -6.91
C ALA A 77 -1.90 -6.95 -6.22
N VAL A 78 -1.79 -8.28 -6.36
CA VAL A 78 -2.56 -9.25 -5.57
C VAL A 78 -1.58 -10.22 -4.91
N THR A 79 -1.59 -10.27 -3.58
CA THR A 79 -0.76 -11.17 -2.78
C THR A 79 -1.61 -12.28 -2.16
N GLY A 80 -1.15 -13.53 -2.32
CA GLY A 80 -1.82 -14.75 -1.86
C GLY A 80 -3.23 -14.93 -2.40
N GLY A 81 -3.59 -14.30 -3.53
CA GLY A 81 -4.96 -14.28 -4.06
C GLY A 81 -5.99 -13.66 -3.10
N ARG A 82 -5.55 -12.89 -2.10
CA ARG A 82 -6.36 -12.43 -0.94
C ARG A 82 -6.28 -10.93 -0.71
N VAL A 83 -5.09 -10.37 -0.75
CA VAL A 83 -4.84 -8.95 -0.48
C VAL A 83 -4.60 -8.25 -1.81
N ALA A 84 -5.34 -7.17 -2.04
CA ALA A 84 -5.17 -6.33 -3.20
C ALA A 84 -4.54 -4.99 -2.78
N GLN A 85 -3.59 -4.54 -3.57
CA GLN A 85 -2.95 -3.24 -3.41
C GLN A 85 -3.11 -2.45 -4.71
N GLY A 86 -3.46 -1.18 -4.58
CA GLY A 86 -3.28 -0.19 -5.65
C GLY A 86 -2.18 0.75 -5.23
N SER A 87 -1.29 1.09 -6.15
CA SER A 87 -0.19 1.99 -5.89
C SER A 87 -0.08 3.02 -6.99
N SER A 88 0.17 4.28 -6.63
CA SER A 88 0.55 5.31 -7.59
C SER A 88 1.72 6.13 -7.07
N TYR A 89 2.61 6.57 -7.96
CA TYR A 89 3.74 7.41 -7.60
C TYR A 89 4.19 8.33 -8.73
N VAL A 90 4.91 9.38 -8.35
CA VAL A 90 5.54 10.35 -9.25
C VAL A 90 6.93 10.70 -8.77
N ARG A 91 7.83 10.91 -9.72
CA ARG A 91 9.09 11.62 -9.50
C ARG A 91 8.85 13.10 -9.78
N VAL A 92 9.21 13.95 -8.82
CA VAL A 92 9.08 15.39 -8.96
C VAL A 92 10.41 15.95 -9.45
N ALA A 93 10.37 16.62 -10.61
CA ALA A 93 11.51 17.27 -11.22
C ALA A 93 11.23 18.74 -11.46
N ARG A 94 12.25 19.60 -11.41
CA ARG A 94 12.09 20.98 -11.83
C ARG A 94 12.06 21.03 -13.37
N SER A 95 11.13 21.78 -13.93
CA SER A 95 11.10 22.05 -15.38
C SER A 95 12.27 22.93 -15.79
N GLU A 96 12.82 22.69 -16.99
CA GLU A 96 13.80 23.57 -17.63
C GLU A 96 13.15 24.87 -18.13
N THR A 97 11.82 24.89 -18.30
CA THR A 97 11.07 26.05 -18.77
C THR A 97 9.90 26.38 -17.84
N ASP A 98 9.60 27.66 -17.67
CA ASP A 98 8.48 28.10 -16.82
C ASP A 98 7.10 28.03 -17.52
N ARG A 99 7.02 27.36 -18.67
CA ARG A 99 5.78 27.16 -19.43
C ARG A 99 5.49 25.69 -19.65
N ARG A 100 4.21 25.36 -19.83
CA ARG A 100 3.78 24.01 -20.22
C ARG A 100 4.27 23.67 -21.63
N LEU A 101 4.72 22.44 -21.81
CA LEU A 101 5.14 21.86 -23.10
C LEU A 101 4.04 20.96 -23.68
N SER A 102 4.26 20.41 -24.87
CA SER A 102 3.32 19.47 -25.51
C SER A 102 3.22 18.16 -24.71
N TRP A 103 2.12 17.42 -24.86
CA TRP A 103 1.99 16.11 -24.21
C TRP A 103 3.07 15.11 -24.63
N SER A 104 3.59 15.20 -25.87
CA SER A 104 4.71 14.37 -26.31
C SER A 104 5.95 14.50 -25.43
N HIS A 105 6.24 15.69 -24.90
CA HIS A 105 7.34 15.92 -23.96
C HIS A 105 7.15 15.15 -22.65
N TYR A 106 5.95 15.17 -22.08
CA TYR A 106 5.66 14.51 -20.82
C TYR A 106 5.51 12.99 -20.97
N LEU A 107 4.96 12.52 -22.10
CA LEU A 107 4.85 11.08 -22.39
C LEU A 107 6.20 10.42 -22.64
N ALA A 108 7.19 11.17 -23.13
CA ALA A 108 8.58 10.71 -23.24
C ALA A 108 9.29 10.59 -21.87
N ARG A 109 8.67 11.06 -20.78
CA ARG A 109 9.20 11.04 -19.41
C ARG A 109 8.20 10.39 -18.44
N PRO A 110 7.95 9.08 -18.58
CA PRO A 110 6.98 8.38 -17.76
C PRO A 110 7.29 8.49 -16.26
N GLY A 111 6.24 8.76 -15.49
CA GLY A 111 6.30 8.90 -14.04
C GLY A 111 7.01 10.15 -13.54
N VAL A 112 7.23 11.14 -14.41
CA VAL A 112 7.77 12.46 -14.03
C VAL A 112 6.66 13.49 -14.03
N VAL A 113 6.58 14.26 -12.94
CA VAL A 113 5.82 15.51 -12.89
C VAL A 113 6.82 16.66 -12.78
N GLU A 114 6.83 17.51 -13.80
CA GLU A 114 7.68 18.68 -13.88
C GLU A 114 7.02 19.87 -13.20
N VAL A 115 7.75 20.51 -12.29
CA VAL A 115 7.34 21.70 -11.58
C VAL A 115 7.65 22.93 -12.41
N LEU A 116 6.63 23.74 -12.68
CA LEU A 116 6.76 25.02 -13.37
C LEU A 116 7.00 26.13 -12.34
N GLY A 117 8.11 26.88 -12.49
CA GLY A 117 8.49 27.94 -11.57
C GLY A 117 9.32 27.48 -10.36
N LYS A 118 9.30 28.29 -9.30
CA LYS A 118 10.09 28.06 -8.07
C LYS A 118 9.33 27.17 -7.09
N ALA A 119 9.98 26.10 -6.66
CA ALA A 119 9.49 25.23 -5.60
C ALA A 119 10.66 24.60 -4.82
N ARG A 120 10.43 24.33 -3.54
CA ARG A 120 11.36 23.55 -2.71
C ARG A 120 10.81 22.14 -2.59
N ALA A 121 11.65 21.13 -2.86
CA ALA A 121 11.25 19.74 -2.75
C ALA A 121 10.73 19.40 -1.35
N ALA A 122 11.42 19.85 -0.30
CA ALA A 122 11.00 19.67 1.08
C ALA A 122 9.61 20.26 1.39
N ASP A 123 9.25 21.39 0.77
CA ASP A 123 7.92 22.00 0.96
C ASP A 123 6.81 21.17 0.31
N ILE A 124 7.10 20.55 -0.85
CA ILE A 124 6.18 19.61 -1.51
C ILE A 124 6.07 18.31 -0.70
N ALA A 125 7.20 17.77 -0.24
CA ALA A 125 7.26 16.55 0.54
C ALA A 125 6.52 16.70 1.88
N GLU A 126 6.67 17.86 2.54
CA GLU A 126 5.93 18.17 3.76
C GLU A 126 4.44 18.34 3.46
N GLY A 127 4.08 19.10 2.41
CA GLY A 127 2.69 19.31 2.03
C GLY A 127 1.95 18.03 1.63
N PHE A 128 2.65 17.04 1.09
CA PHE A 128 2.07 15.76 0.67
C PHE A 128 1.91 14.75 1.83
N ALA A 129 2.96 14.55 2.63
CA ALA A 129 2.98 13.51 3.68
C ALA A 129 2.65 14.03 5.09
N GLY A 130 2.60 15.34 5.29
CA GLY A 130 2.33 15.98 6.57
C GLY A 130 0.85 15.92 6.99
N ASP A 131 0.61 16.21 8.27
CA ASP A 131 -0.73 16.24 8.86
C ASP A 131 -1.58 17.34 8.21
N GLY A 132 -2.82 17.00 7.82
CA GLY A 132 -3.73 17.96 7.19
C GLY A 132 -3.38 18.33 5.74
N ALA A 133 -2.59 17.50 5.03
CA ALA A 133 -2.25 17.67 3.62
C ALA A 133 -3.43 18.21 2.78
N PRO A 134 -3.27 19.32 2.02
CA PRO A 134 -4.38 19.98 1.34
C PRO A 134 -5.05 19.05 0.31
N ARG A 135 -6.32 18.70 0.56
CA ARG A 135 -7.18 17.91 -0.35
C ARG A 135 -8.02 18.80 -1.29
N GLY A 136 -7.50 19.98 -1.60
CA GLY A 136 -8.22 21.01 -2.32
C GLY A 136 -8.47 20.65 -3.79
N HIS A 137 -9.57 21.15 -4.34
CA HIS A 137 -9.94 20.96 -5.73
C HIS A 137 -8.82 21.47 -6.68
N GLY A 138 -8.36 20.63 -7.61
CA GLY A 138 -7.27 20.95 -8.54
C GLY A 138 -5.86 20.71 -8.00
N CYS A 139 -5.72 20.14 -6.79
CA CYS A 139 -4.47 19.56 -6.31
C CYS A 139 -4.22 18.18 -6.93
N LEU A 140 -2.97 17.71 -6.96
CA LEU A 140 -2.63 16.35 -7.34
C LEU A 140 -3.25 15.37 -6.34
N ASP A 141 -4.28 14.66 -6.78
CA ASP A 141 -5.01 13.69 -5.97
C ASP A 141 -4.56 12.27 -6.30
N LEU A 142 -3.45 11.84 -5.68
CA LEU A 142 -2.99 10.45 -5.79
C LEU A 142 -3.97 9.46 -5.14
N THR A 143 -4.78 9.92 -4.18
CA THR A 143 -5.77 9.07 -3.49
C THR A 143 -6.88 8.68 -4.45
N ALA A 144 -7.40 9.62 -5.24
CA ALA A 144 -8.41 9.34 -6.26
C ALA A 144 -7.84 8.49 -7.41
N ILE A 145 -6.60 8.74 -7.85
CA ILE A 145 -5.95 7.96 -8.92
C ILE A 145 -5.74 6.51 -8.46
N THR A 146 -5.13 6.33 -7.29
CA THR A 146 -4.83 5.01 -6.71
C THR A 146 -6.11 4.25 -6.36
N GLY A 147 -7.08 4.92 -5.73
CA GLY A 147 -8.38 4.34 -5.40
C GLY A 147 -9.12 3.83 -6.62
N ARG A 148 -9.20 4.64 -7.69
CA ARG A 148 -9.83 4.24 -8.95
C ARG A 148 -9.14 3.03 -9.56
N PHE A 149 -7.80 2.99 -9.53
CA PHE A 149 -7.06 1.87 -10.11
C PHE A 149 -7.29 0.58 -9.33
N LEU A 150 -7.31 0.64 -8.00
CA LEU A 150 -7.69 -0.50 -7.15
C LEU A 150 -9.15 -0.91 -7.38
N ASP A 151 -10.07 0.03 -7.57
CA ASP A 151 -11.48 -0.27 -7.82
C ASP A 151 -11.71 -1.00 -9.14
N LEU A 152 -10.88 -0.78 -10.17
CA LEU A 152 -10.93 -1.57 -11.41
C LEU A 152 -10.68 -3.07 -11.14
N VAL A 153 -9.70 -3.39 -10.29
CA VAL A 153 -9.42 -4.77 -9.85
C VAL A 153 -10.60 -5.31 -9.04
N GLN A 154 -11.07 -4.53 -8.07
CA GLN A 154 -12.08 -4.96 -7.09
C GLN A 154 -13.49 -5.11 -7.68
N THR A 155 -13.78 -4.44 -8.79
CA THR A 155 -15.09 -4.52 -9.47
C THR A 155 -15.14 -5.55 -10.59
N SER A 156 -14.01 -6.23 -10.87
CA SER A 156 -13.90 -7.27 -11.89
C SER A 156 -15.01 -8.31 -11.78
N PRO A 157 -15.63 -8.73 -12.90
CA PRO A 157 -16.70 -9.73 -12.89
C PRO A 157 -16.21 -11.13 -12.49
N LEU A 158 -14.89 -11.35 -12.43
CA LEU A 158 -14.28 -12.60 -11.96
C LEU A 158 -14.28 -12.74 -10.44
N LEU A 159 -14.65 -11.68 -9.71
CA LEU A 159 -14.74 -11.67 -8.25
C LEU A 159 -16.21 -11.77 -7.82
N ASN A 160 -16.48 -12.55 -6.78
CA ASN A 160 -17.84 -12.76 -6.28
C ASN A 160 -18.36 -11.63 -5.37
N ARG A 161 -17.58 -10.57 -5.17
CA ARG A 161 -17.89 -9.37 -4.37
C ARG A 161 -18.24 -9.65 -2.91
N ARG A 162 -17.72 -10.75 -2.36
CA ARG A 162 -17.99 -11.19 -0.98
C ARG A 162 -16.68 -11.43 -0.25
N ALA A 163 -16.08 -10.41 0.35
CA ALA A 163 -14.92 -10.61 1.22
C ALA A 163 -15.28 -11.53 2.41
N PRO A 164 -14.35 -12.39 2.88
CA PRO A 164 -14.63 -13.34 3.97
C PRO A 164 -14.96 -12.66 5.30
N PHE A 165 -14.51 -11.42 5.48
CA PHE A 165 -14.87 -10.53 6.59
C PHE A 165 -14.62 -9.08 6.18
N ARG A 166 -15.24 -8.14 6.90
CA ARG A 166 -15.16 -6.70 6.58
C ARG A 166 -13.96 -6.06 7.24
N MET A 167 -12.94 -5.69 6.45
CA MET A 167 -11.83 -4.85 6.87
C MET A 167 -11.80 -3.55 6.07
N PRO A 168 -11.54 -2.39 6.71
CA PRO A 168 -11.29 -1.16 5.97
C PRO A 168 -10.01 -1.28 5.14
N ARG A 169 -9.93 -0.46 4.09
CA ARG A 169 -8.67 -0.25 3.38
C ARG A 169 -7.79 0.67 4.22
N THR A 170 -6.49 0.48 4.15
CA THR A 170 -5.51 1.47 4.64
C THR A 170 -4.87 2.20 3.47
N ILE A 171 -4.45 3.44 3.71
CA ILE A 171 -3.78 4.32 2.77
C ILE A 171 -2.42 4.67 3.39
N LEU A 172 -1.35 4.26 2.74
CA LEU A 172 0.01 4.69 3.04
C LEU A 172 0.40 5.80 2.06
N ARG A 173 0.54 7.04 2.55
CA ARG A 173 1.22 8.10 1.80
C ARG A 173 2.70 8.02 2.06
N TRP A 174 3.52 8.15 1.03
CA TRP A 174 4.96 8.06 1.21
C TRP A 174 5.72 9.08 0.37
N VAL A 175 6.83 9.55 0.93
CA VAL A 175 7.83 10.37 0.22
C VAL A 175 9.19 9.71 0.35
N ALA A 176 9.95 9.77 -0.74
CA ALA A 176 11.33 9.30 -0.81
C ALA A 176 12.23 10.42 -1.32
N GLU A 177 13.26 10.74 -0.55
CA GLU A 177 14.27 11.75 -0.89
C GLU A 177 15.67 11.13 -0.95
N THR A 178 16.58 11.77 -1.70
CA THR A 178 17.99 11.38 -1.72
C THR A 178 18.74 12.08 -0.59
N GLY A 179 19.47 11.33 0.23
CA GLY A 179 20.26 11.90 1.32
C GLY A 179 20.77 10.86 2.30
N GLU A 180 20.93 11.26 3.55
CA GLU A 180 21.36 10.38 4.63
C GLU A 180 20.27 9.35 4.97
N PRO A 181 20.58 8.03 5.00
CA PRO A 181 19.58 6.99 5.14
C PRO A 181 18.71 7.15 6.40
N SER A 182 17.40 7.31 6.22
CA SER A 182 16.45 7.36 7.33
C SER A 182 15.07 6.88 6.90
N ILE A 183 14.29 6.39 7.86
CA ILE A 183 12.91 5.95 7.64
C ILE A 183 12.07 6.32 8.86
N GLY A 184 10.94 6.99 8.62
CA GLY A 184 9.97 7.37 9.63
C GLY A 184 8.58 6.95 9.19
N PHE A 185 7.91 6.16 10.02
CA PHE A 185 6.55 5.66 9.79
C PHE A 185 5.62 6.20 10.87
N THR A 186 4.53 6.85 10.45
CA THR A 186 3.58 7.49 11.36
C THR A 186 2.16 7.02 11.06
N LEU A 187 1.45 6.63 12.12
CA LEU A 187 0.02 6.33 12.07
C LEU A 187 -0.75 7.62 12.38
N HIS A 188 -1.64 8.03 11.48
CA HIS A 188 -2.42 9.26 11.62
C HIS A 188 -3.83 8.98 12.13
N THR A 189 -4.51 8.05 11.46
CA THR A 189 -5.86 7.61 11.80
C THR A 189 -5.94 6.09 11.68
N GLU A 190 -7.13 5.51 11.90
CA GLU A 190 -7.34 4.07 11.68
C GLU A 190 -7.03 3.61 10.23
N GLN A 191 -7.09 4.50 9.24
CA GLN A 191 -6.90 4.17 7.82
C GLN A 191 -5.72 4.87 7.17
N GLU A 192 -5.30 6.04 7.66
CA GLU A 192 -4.22 6.83 7.04
C GLU A 192 -2.89 6.64 7.77
N ARG A 193 -1.81 6.48 6.99
CA ARG A 193 -0.42 6.38 7.45
C ARG A 193 0.46 7.25 6.57
N SER A 194 1.58 7.70 7.13
CA SER A 194 2.64 8.32 6.34
C SER A 194 3.98 7.60 6.51
N LEU A 195 4.78 7.62 5.45
CA LEU A 195 6.15 7.15 5.43
C LEU A 195 7.05 8.24 4.85
N ARG A 196 8.09 8.61 5.59
CA ARG A 196 9.18 9.44 5.09
C ARG A 196 10.42 8.57 4.98
N LEU A 197 10.96 8.45 3.77
CA LEU A 197 12.17 7.70 3.48
C LEU A 197 13.21 8.66 2.92
N THR A 198 14.43 8.58 3.43
CA THR A 198 15.60 9.15 2.78
C THR A 198 16.53 8.01 2.44
N HIS A 199 16.96 7.90 1.18
CA HIS A 199 17.79 6.80 0.72
C HIS A 199 19.06 7.29 0.02
N PRO A 200 20.14 6.49 0.05
CA PRO A 200 21.35 6.82 -0.68
C PRO A 200 21.14 6.57 -2.18
N GLY A 201 21.73 7.43 -3.01
CA GLY A 201 21.78 7.23 -4.46
C GLY A 201 20.50 7.56 -5.24
N PRO A 202 20.45 7.21 -6.53
CA PRO A 202 19.30 7.49 -7.39
C PRO A 202 18.10 6.62 -7.03
N PHE A 203 16.90 7.15 -7.25
CA PHE A 203 15.65 6.41 -7.11
C PHE A 203 15.63 5.20 -8.03
N THR A 204 15.03 4.13 -7.51
CA THR A 204 14.76 2.92 -8.26
C THR A 204 13.38 2.39 -7.90
N PRO A 205 12.74 1.57 -8.76
CA PRO A 205 11.45 0.97 -8.47
C PRO A 205 11.39 0.17 -7.16
N ALA A 206 12.52 -0.33 -6.66
CA ALA A 206 12.61 -1.05 -5.40
C ALA A 206 12.13 -0.24 -4.18
N VAL A 207 12.20 1.09 -4.23
CA VAL A 207 11.62 1.96 -3.19
C VAL A 207 10.10 1.82 -3.15
N VAL A 208 9.46 1.70 -4.32
CA VAL A 208 8.01 1.46 -4.42
C VAL A 208 7.68 0.07 -3.88
N ASP A 209 8.48 -0.94 -4.24
CA ASP A 209 8.32 -2.31 -3.75
C ASP A 209 8.42 -2.37 -2.20
N LEU A 210 9.36 -1.64 -1.60
CA LEU A 210 9.46 -1.49 -0.14
C LEU A 210 8.21 -0.84 0.47
N CYS A 211 7.70 0.23 -0.14
CA CYS A 211 6.50 0.91 0.37
C CYS A 211 5.25 0.03 0.26
N GLU A 212 5.13 -0.76 -0.82
CA GLU A 212 4.06 -1.74 -1.00
C GLU A 212 4.14 -2.88 0.02
N ASP A 213 5.33 -3.45 0.23
CA ASP A 213 5.53 -4.52 1.21
C ASP A 213 5.25 -4.00 2.62
N LEU A 214 5.68 -2.78 2.96
CA LEU A 214 5.38 -2.16 4.24
C LEU A 214 3.87 -1.94 4.44
N ALA A 215 3.18 -1.37 3.44
CA ALA A 215 1.75 -1.12 3.50
C ALA A 215 0.94 -2.42 3.67
N MET A 216 1.40 -3.51 3.04
CA MET A 216 0.79 -4.83 3.19
C MET A 216 0.91 -5.34 4.63
N HIS A 217 2.11 -5.30 5.21
CA HIS A 217 2.35 -5.83 6.54
C HIS A 217 1.69 -4.97 7.64
N ASP A 218 1.70 -3.64 7.51
CA ASP A 218 0.93 -2.76 8.39
C ASP A 218 -0.58 -3.08 8.33
N TRP A 219 -1.12 -3.28 7.12
CA TRP A 219 -2.53 -3.64 6.96
C TRP A 219 -2.87 -5.00 7.56
N LEU A 220 -1.99 -6.01 7.41
CA LEU A 220 -2.17 -7.33 8.04
C LEU A 220 -2.21 -7.20 9.56
N LEU A 221 -1.25 -6.48 10.13
CA LEU A 221 -1.16 -6.24 11.58
C LEU A 221 -2.40 -5.52 12.10
N THR A 222 -2.80 -4.44 11.44
CA THR A 222 -4.02 -3.67 11.76
C THR A 222 -5.26 -4.55 11.67
N SER A 223 -5.37 -5.36 10.62
CA SER A 223 -6.53 -6.24 10.40
C SER A 223 -6.64 -7.31 11.48
N LEU A 224 -5.52 -7.93 11.87
CA LEU A 224 -5.50 -8.93 12.92
C LEU A 224 -5.88 -8.34 14.28
N LEU A 225 -5.41 -7.14 14.60
CA LEU A 225 -5.82 -6.40 15.81
C LEU A 225 -7.34 -6.21 15.85
N VAL A 226 -7.93 -5.70 14.76
CA VAL A 226 -9.38 -5.48 14.67
C VAL A 226 -10.16 -6.79 14.81
N VAL A 227 -9.68 -7.89 14.21
CA VAL A 227 -10.34 -9.21 14.34
C VAL A 227 -10.30 -9.71 15.78
N VAL A 228 -9.15 -9.61 16.45
CA VAL A 228 -9.00 -10.01 17.86
C VAL A 228 -9.90 -9.19 18.78
N GLU A 229 -9.99 -7.87 18.55
CA GLU A 229 -10.87 -6.99 19.31
C GLU A 229 -12.35 -7.35 19.12
N ARG A 230 -12.78 -7.54 17.86
CA ARG A 230 -14.15 -7.91 17.52
C ARG A 230 -14.55 -9.30 18.01
N ALA A 231 -13.59 -10.18 18.27
CA ALA A 231 -13.87 -11.50 18.84
C ALA A 231 -14.45 -11.39 20.26
N ARG A 232 -14.24 -10.27 20.97
CA ARG A 232 -14.71 -10.02 22.35
C ARG A 232 -14.24 -11.10 23.33
N VAL A 233 -12.96 -11.43 23.27
CA VAL A 233 -12.30 -12.39 24.17
C VAL A 233 -12.61 -12.04 25.63
N GLY A 234 -13.13 -13.01 26.39
CA GLY A 234 -13.52 -12.84 27.80
C GLY A 234 -14.96 -12.38 28.04
N ALA A 235 -15.68 -11.91 27.01
CA ALA A 235 -17.08 -11.48 27.12
C ALA A 235 -18.06 -12.36 26.33
N THR A 236 -17.58 -13.44 25.71
CA THR A 236 -18.36 -14.33 24.85
C THR A 236 -17.84 -15.76 25.01
N PRO A 237 -18.67 -16.81 24.88
CA PRO A 237 -18.23 -18.20 25.01
C PRO A 237 -17.06 -18.55 24.07
N ALA A 238 -16.14 -19.39 24.54
CA ALA A 238 -14.90 -19.73 23.83
C ALA A 238 -15.14 -20.30 22.42
N ALA A 239 -16.18 -21.11 22.24
CA ALA A 239 -16.54 -21.68 20.93
C ALA A 239 -16.95 -20.61 19.89
N GLU A 240 -17.56 -19.52 20.34
CA GLU A 240 -17.97 -18.40 19.47
C GLU A 240 -16.77 -17.46 19.20
N VAL A 241 -15.91 -17.24 20.19
CA VAL A 241 -14.63 -16.54 19.99
C VAL A 241 -13.79 -17.25 18.91
N ALA A 242 -13.64 -18.58 19.00
CA ALA A 242 -12.92 -19.37 18.01
C ALA A 242 -13.54 -19.25 16.60
N ALA A 243 -14.88 -19.29 16.51
CA ALA A 243 -15.57 -19.11 15.23
C ALA A 243 -15.31 -17.71 14.62
N ARG A 244 -15.26 -16.65 15.46
CA ARG A 244 -14.95 -15.28 15.01
C ARG A 244 -13.49 -15.10 14.59
N LEU A 245 -12.55 -15.87 15.15
CA LEU A 245 -11.12 -15.80 14.83
C LEU A 245 -10.71 -16.67 13.63
N SER A 246 -11.48 -17.72 13.31
CA SER A 246 -11.17 -18.68 12.23
C SER A 246 -10.84 -18.00 10.88
N PRO A 247 -11.58 -16.96 10.43
CA PRO A 247 -11.26 -16.30 9.16
C PRO A 247 -9.87 -15.65 9.12
N ALA A 248 -9.33 -15.17 10.25
CA ALA A 248 -7.96 -14.63 10.27
C ALA A 248 -6.92 -15.72 10.05
N VAL A 249 -7.13 -16.90 10.65
CA VAL A 249 -6.26 -18.08 10.47
C VAL A 249 -6.27 -18.52 8.99
N ASP A 250 -7.46 -18.68 8.42
CA ASP A 250 -7.65 -19.19 7.07
C ASP A 250 -7.22 -18.22 5.98
N HIS A 251 -7.20 -16.91 6.27
CA HIS A 251 -7.09 -15.88 5.21
C HIS A 251 -5.96 -14.87 5.39
N LEU A 252 -5.46 -14.66 6.61
CA LEU A 252 -4.45 -13.62 6.87
C LEU A 252 -3.11 -14.19 7.32
N LEU A 253 -3.12 -15.20 8.21
CA LEU A 253 -1.91 -15.56 8.95
C LEU A 253 -0.75 -16.01 8.05
N HIS A 254 -1.07 -16.76 7.00
CA HIS A 254 -0.10 -17.29 6.04
C HIS A 254 0.47 -16.22 5.08
N LEU A 255 -0.10 -15.01 5.06
CA LEU A 255 0.34 -13.92 4.20
C LEU A 255 1.54 -13.14 4.77
N TRP A 256 1.86 -13.34 6.05
CA TRP A 256 2.95 -12.63 6.73
C TRP A 256 4.31 -13.14 6.25
N MET A 257 4.95 -12.38 5.35
CA MET A 257 6.24 -12.69 4.74
C MET A 257 7.10 -11.42 4.70
N PRO A 258 7.49 -10.89 5.87
CA PRO A 258 8.14 -9.59 6.01
C PRO A 258 9.47 -9.55 5.24
N ALA A 259 9.72 -8.46 4.53
CA ALA A 259 10.92 -8.23 3.74
C ALA A 259 11.21 -9.24 2.62
N ALA A 260 10.31 -10.20 2.35
CA ALA A 260 10.60 -11.29 1.41
C ALA A 260 10.76 -10.83 -0.06
N ARG A 261 10.33 -9.60 -0.37
CA ARG A 261 10.44 -8.97 -1.69
C ARG A 261 11.25 -7.67 -1.66
N VAL A 262 11.84 -7.34 -0.51
CA VAL A 262 12.66 -6.13 -0.37
C VAL A 262 14.04 -6.42 -0.94
N GLU A 263 14.51 -5.55 -1.82
CA GLU A 263 15.85 -5.65 -2.38
C GLU A 263 16.90 -5.50 -1.27
N GLU A 264 18.00 -6.26 -1.35
CA GLU A 264 19.02 -6.37 -0.29
C GLU A 264 19.51 -5.01 0.22
N ARG A 265 19.76 -4.05 -0.67
CA ARG A 265 20.19 -2.68 -0.31
C ARG A 265 19.18 -1.88 0.52
N LEU A 266 17.90 -2.27 0.50
CA LEU A 266 16.82 -1.63 1.26
C LEU A 266 16.51 -2.37 2.57
N THR A 267 17.11 -3.54 2.81
CA THR A 267 16.96 -4.31 4.05
C THR A 267 17.18 -3.48 5.33
N PRO A 268 18.19 -2.57 5.41
CA PRO A 268 18.40 -1.77 6.62
C PRO A 268 17.20 -0.90 7.01
N PHE A 269 16.40 -0.47 6.03
CA PHE A 269 15.17 0.29 6.30
C PHE A 269 14.10 -0.58 6.96
N TRP A 270 13.93 -1.81 6.46
CA TRP A 270 13.02 -2.79 7.07
C TRP A 270 13.45 -3.13 8.50
N GLU A 271 14.74 -3.40 8.71
CA GLU A 271 15.29 -3.71 10.03
C GLU A 271 15.12 -2.57 11.03
N SER A 272 15.17 -1.32 10.57
CA SER A 272 14.87 -0.15 11.41
C SER A 272 13.43 -0.21 11.95
N LEU A 273 12.47 -0.54 11.09
CA LEU A 273 11.06 -0.68 11.47
C LEU A 273 10.80 -1.92 12.35
N GLU A 274 11.54 -3.00 12.15
CA GLU A 274 11.50 -4.17 13.05
C GLU A 274 12.09 -3.90 14.43
N ARG A 275 13.06 -2.98 14.54
CA ARG A 275 13.57 -2.55 15.85
C ARG A 275 12.56 -1.66 16.56
N ARG A 276 11.99 -0.68 15.86
CA ARG A 276 10.97 0.26 16.35
C ARG A 276 10.09 0.66 15.17
N PRO A 277 8.81 0.25 15.10
CA PRO A 277 7.91 -0.23 16.19
C PRO A 277 7.84 -1.75 16.43
N GLY A 278 8.53 -2.60 15.66
CA GLY A 278 8.57 -4.05 15.89
C GLY A 278 7.38 -4.84 15.38
N PHE A 279 7.08 -4.67 14.09
CA PHE A 279 5.98 -5.33 13.39
C PHE A 279 5.95 -6.84 13.60
N SER A 280 7.06 -7.55 13.38
CA SER A 280 7.10 -9.01 13.53
C SER A 280 7.00 -9.46 14.99
N ARG A 281 7.35 -8.63 15.97
CA ARG A 281 7.10 -8.94 17.40
C ARG A 281 5.61 -8.83 17.71
N GLN A 282 4.98 -7.73 17.31
CA GLN A 282 3.55 -7.51 17.52
C GLN A 282 2.70 -8.59 16.83
N TRP A 283 3.04 -8.92 15.59
CA TRP A 283 2.38 -9.98 14.84
C TRP A 283 2.45 -11.33 15.57
N ARG A 284 3.63 -11.76 16.02
CA ARG A 284 3.80 -13.02 16.75
C ARG A 284 2.94 -13.06 18.02
N SER A 285 2.96 -12.01 18.83
CA SER A 285 2.13 -11.94 20.04
C SER A 285 0.63 -12.07 19.73
N LEU A 286 0.15 -11.50 18.62
CA LEU A 286 -1.24 -11.65 18.19
C LEU A 286 -1.56 -13.05 17.68
N VAL A 287 -0.65 -13.66 16.92
CA VAL A 287 -0.81 -15.05 16.43
C VAL A 287 -0.88 -16.02 17.60
N ASP A 288 0.00 -15.87 18.60
CA ASP A 288 0.02 -16.72 19.79
C ASP A 288 -1.31 -16.56 20.56
N ARG A 289 -1.77 -15.31 20.77
CA ARG A 289 -3.09 -15.05 21.37
C ARG A 289 -4.24 -15.69 20.60
N VAL A 290 -4.23 -15.65 19.26
CA VAL A 290 -5.28 -16.28 18.43
C VAL A 290 -5.25 -17.80 18.61
N ARG A 291 -4.06 -18.42 18.58
CA ARG A 291 -3.89 -19.86 18.77
C ARG A 291 -4.41 -20.32 20.13
N ASP A 292 -4.10 -19.57 21.20
CA ASP A 292 -4.57 -19.88 22.55
C ASP A 292 -6.10 -19.90 22.63
N GLN A 293 -6.77 -18.92 22.02
CA GLN A 293 -8.23 -18.86 21.98
C GLN A 293 -8.86 -19.98 21.15
N MET A 294 -8.23 -20.37 20.04
CA MET A 294 -8.67 -21.50 19.23
C MET A 294 -8.60 -22.82 20.01
N MET A 295 -7.49 -23.05 20.72
CA MET A 295 -7.32 -24.24 21.55
C MET A 295 -8.36 -24.30 22.68
N ALA A 296 -8.57 -23.19 23.40
CA ALA A 296 -9.59 -23.10 24.43
C ALA A 296 -11.00 -23.44 23.90
N GLY A 297 -11.35 -22.94 22.71
CA GLY A 297 -12.64 -23.24 22.07
C GLY A 297 -12.81 -24.72 21.67
N VAL A 298 -11.75 -25.39 21.22
CA VAL A 298 -11.77 -26.83 20.91
C VAL A 298 -11.98 -27.65 22.18
N PHE A 299 -11.28 -27.31 23.27
CA PHE A 299 -11.50 -27.97 24.56
C PHE A 299 -12.94 -27.78 25.05
N THR A 300 -13.55 -26.59 24.95
CA THR A 300 -14.96 -26.42 25.38
C THR A 300 -15.94 -27.27 24.56
N ARG A 301 -15.67 -27.57 23.28
CA ARG A 301 -16.54 -28.40 22.43
C ARG A 301 -16.39 -29.91 22.67
N LEU A 302 -15.23 -30.37 23.14
CA LEU A 302 -15.01 -31.80 23.42
C LEU A 302 -15.62 -32.26 24.75
N TRP A 303 -15.99 -31.31 25.61
CA TRP A 303 -16.51 -31.55 26.96
C TRP A 303 -17.94 -31.00 27.15
N SER A 304 -18.63 -30.63 26.07
CA SER A 304 -20.07 -30.31 26.06
C SER A 304 -20.84 -31.32 25.22
#